data_AF-A0A7S4RUU7-F1
#
_entry.id   AF-A0A7S4RUU7-F1
#
_cell.length_a   1.000
_cell.length_b   1.000
_cell.length_c   1.000
_cell.angle_alpha   90.00
_cell.angle_beta   90.00
_cell.angle_gamma   90.00
#
_symmetry.space_group_name_H-M   'P 1'
#
loop_
_entity.id
_entity.type
_entity.pdbx_description
1 polymer ?
#
loop_
_entity_poly.entity_id
_entity_poly.type
_entity_poly.pdbx_seq_one_letter_code
_entity_poly.pdbx_strand_id
1 'polypeptide(L)'
;DHAWKEHFDQLCTFKAKNGHCNVSRYDKRNKSLGIWVNEQRLAYKKKALSSDRIQQLNSIGFIWHLHEHAWSEHFKQLCAFKAQHGHCNVSRYDKRNKSLGIWVNEQRLAYKKKALSSDRIQQL
;
A
#
# COMPACT_ATOMS: atom_id res chain seq x y z
N ASP A 1 9.95 -19.93 17.87
CA ASP A 1 10.58 -19.98 16.53
C ASP A 1 11.61 -18.85 16.45
N HIS A 2 12.90 -19.21 16.44
CA HIS A 2 14.01 -18.24 16.46
C HIS A 2 14.06 -17.41 15.17
N ALA A 3 13.88 -18.07 14.02
CA ALA A 3 13.94 -17.41 12.70
C ALA A 3 12.82 -16.37 12.53
N TRP A 4 11.63 -16.67 13.05
CA TRP A 4 10.52 -15.70 13.08
C TRP A 4 10.88 -14.43 13.84
N LYS A 5 11.41 -14.58 15.06
CA LYS A 5 11.73 -13.45 15.93
C LYS A 5 12.80 -12.56 15.29
N GLU A 6 13.85 -13.16 14.73
CA GLU A 6 14.92 -12.44 14.06
C GLU A 6 14.41 -11.58 12.89
N HIS A 7 13.60 -12.15 12.00
CA HIS A 7 13.02 -11.39 10.89
C HIS A 7 12.02 -10.32 11.34
N PHE A 8 11.25 -10.59 12.38
CA PHE A 8 10.35 -9.61 12.96
C PHE A 8 11.11 -8.41 13.55
N ASP A 9 12.21 -8.65 14.27
CA ASP A 9 13.08 -7.61 14.82
C ASP A 9 13.78 -6.80 13.70
N GLN A 10 14.22 -7.47 12.62
CA GLN A 10 14.74 -6.82 11.42
C GLN A 10 13.68 -5.91 10.77
N LEU A 11 12.42 -6.36 10.69
CA LEU A 11 11.33 -5.57 10.15
C LEU A 11 11.00 -4.35 11.04
N CYS A 12 11.04 -4.51 12.36
CA CYS A 12 10.88 -3.40 13.30
C CYS A 12 11.96 -2.35 13.10
N THR A 13 13.22 -2.78 12.97
CA THR A 13 14.36 -1.90 12.68
C THR A 13 14.20 -1.21 11.33
N PHE A 14 13.76 -1.94 10.30
CA PHE A 14 13.51 -1.36 8.99
C PHE A 14 12.41 -0.29 9.05
N LYS A 15 11.30 -0.57 9.76
CA LYS A 15 10.21 0.39 9.97
C LYS A 15 10.71 1.65 10.67
N ALA A 16 11.49 1.51 11.74
CA ALA A 16 12.03 2.66 12.47
C ALA A 16 12.88 3.57 11.56
N LYS A 17 13.62 2.99 10.60
CA LYS A 17 14.46 3.75 9.66
C LYS A 17 13.69 4.35 8.48
N ASN A 18 12.68 3.66 7.96
CA ASN A 18 12.01 4.03 6.70
C ASN A 18 10.58 4.58 6.89
N GLY A 19 10.03 4.49 8.10
CA GLY A 19 8.65 4.84 8.42
C GLY A 19 7.60 3.83 7.97
N HIS A 20 7.98 2.75 7.27
CA HIS A 20 7.05 1.74 6.76
C HIS A 20 7.62 0.31 6.79
N CYS A 21 6.74 -0.69 6.77
CA CYS A 21 7.11 -2.11 6.70
C CYS A 21 7.18 -2.65 5.26
N ASN A 22 7.04 -1.80 4.25
CA ASN A 22 7.09 -2.24 2.85
C ASN A 22 8.52 -2.47 2.36
N VAL A 23 8.99 -3.70 2.42
CA VAL A 23 10.29 -4.12 1.89
C VAL A 23 10.08 -4.87 0.58
N SER A 24 10.69 -4.38 -0.51
CA SER A 24 10.60 -5.04 -1.82
C SER A 24 11.47 -6.28 -1.85
N ARG A 25 10.96 -7.38 -2.42
CA ARG A 25 11.76 -8.60 -2.68
C ARG A 25 12.94 -8.37 -3.64
N TYR A 26 12.94 -7.26 -4.37
CA TYR A 26 14.00 -6.85 -5.29
C TYR A 26 14.98 -5.83 -4.68
N ASP A 27 14.77 -5.43 -3.42
CA ASP A 27 15.73 -4.60 -2.70
C ASP A 27 17.02 -5.40 -2.51
N LYS A 28 18.11 -4.94 -3.15
CA LYS A 28 19.41 -5.62 -3.08
C LYS A 28 20.02 -5.58 -1.67
N ARG A 29 19.73 -4.54 -0.88
CA ARG A 29 20.28 -4.35 0.46
C ARG A 29 19.50 -5.14 1.51
N ASN A 30 18.19 -5.30 1.31
CA ASN A 30 17.28 -5.97 2.24
C ASN A 30 16.64 -7.23 1.63
N LYS A 31 17.33 -7.91 0.72
CA LYS A 31 16.75 -8.99 -0.11
C LYS A 31 16.08 -10.09 0.73
N SER A 32 16.76 -10.55 1.77
CA SER A 32 16.25 -11.58 2.68
C SER A 32 14.95 -11.13 3.35
N LEU A 33 14.95 -9.95 3.96
CA LEU A 33 13.77 -9.37 4.60
C LEU A 33 12.63 -9.11 3.59
N GLY A 34 12.94 -8.66 2.38
CA GLY A 34 11.96 -8.44 1.32
C GLY A 34 11.28 -9.72 0.84
N ILE A 35 12.03 -10.83 0.76
CA ILE A 35 11.48 -12.16 0.48
C ILE A 35 10.55 -12.58 1.63
N TRP A 36 11.03 -12.47 2.88
CA TRP A 36 10.25 -12.84 4.06
C TRP A 36 8.94 -12.05 4.19
N VAL A 37 8.98 -10.73 3.97
CA VAL A 37 7.79 -9.86 3.95
C VAL A 37 6.78 -10.31 2.88
N ASN A 38 7.27 -10.68 1.70
CA ASN A 38 6.42 -11.19 0.63
C ASN A 38 5.80 -12.56 1.00
N GLU A 39 6.57 -13.44 1.62
CA GLU A 39 6.07 -14.73 2.13
C GLU A 39 4.96 -14.53 3.17
N GLN A 40 5.09 -13.55 4.08
CA GLN A 40 4.04 -13.29 5.07
C GLN A 40 2.73 -12.85 4.41
N ARG A 41 2.80 -11.99 3.38
CA ARG A 41 1.61 -11.59 2.60
C ARG A 41 0.98 -12.77 1.86
N LEU A 42 1.80 -13.66 1.29
CA LEU A 42 1.32 -14.88 0.62
C LEU A 42 0.68 -15.85 1.62
N ALA A 43 1.29 -16.05 2.79
CA ALA A 43 0.75 -16.90 3.84
C ALA A 43 -0.57 -16.36 4.40
N TYR A 44 -0.67 -15.04 4.62
CA TYR A 44 -1.91 -14.39 5.02
C TYR A 44 -3.02 -14.56 3.98
N LYS A 45 -2.73 -14.34 2.70
CA LYS A 45 -3.70 -14.57 1.61
C LYS A 45 -4.19 -16.03 1.56
N LYS A 46 -3.31 -16.98 1.86
CA LYS A 46 -3.64 -18.41 1.93
C LYS A 46 -4.28 -18.83 3.26
N LYS A 47 -4.51 -17.89 4.20
CA LYS A 47 -4.98 -18.17 5.57
C LYS A 47 -4.11 -19.20 6.32
N ALA A 48 -2.82 -19.24 6.00
CA ALA A 48 -1.84 -20.19 6.54
C ALA A 48 -0.97 -19.58 7.65
N LEU A 49 -1.18 -18.30 7.98
CA LEU A 49 -0.45 -17.60 9.03
C LEU A 49 -1.23 -17.68 10.35
N SER A 50 -0.53 -17.95 11.46
CA SER A 50 -1.18 -18.02 12.77
C SER A 50 -1.69 -16.66 13.24
N SER A 51 -2.71 -16.67 14.11
CA SER A 51 -3.28 -15.47 14.73
C SER A 51 -2.23 -14.59 15.38
N ASP A 52 -1.29 -15.20 16.12
CA ASP A 52 -0.29 -14.47 16.89
C ASP A 52 0.68 -13.72 15.98
N ARG A 53 1.07 -14.35 14.86
CA ARG A 53 1.94 -13.75 13.84
C ARG A 53 1.24 -12.59 13.13
N ILE A 54 -0.06 -12.75 12.85
CA ILE A 54 -0.88 -11.69 12.28
C ILE A 54 -0.97 -10.51 13.26
N GLN A 55 -1.23 -10.77 14.54
CA GLN A 55 -1.30 -9.74 15.58
C GLN A 55 0.03 -8.99 15.74
N GLN A 56 1.15 -9.70 15.76
CA GLN A 56 2.48 -9.08 15.83
C GLN A 56 2.73 -8.16 14.63
N LEU A 57 2.46 -8.62 13.40
CA LEU A 57 2.63 -7.78 12.20
C LEU A 57 1.65 -6.59 12.20
N ASN A 58 0.41 -6.77 12.63
CA ASN A 58 -0.56 -5.68 12.77
C ASN A 58 -0.11 -4.63 13.79
N SER A 59 0.51 -5.05 14.91
CA SER A 59 0.98 -4.14 15.96
C SER A 59 2.02 -3.13 15.46
N ILE A 60 2.76 -3.49 14.41
CA ILE A 60 3.75 -2.61 13.76
C ILE A 60 3.18 -1.94 12.51
N GLY A 61 1.87 -1.98 12.28
CA GLY A 61 1.24 -1.32 11.12
C GLY A 61 1.59 -1.97 9.78
N PHE A 62 1.79 -3.28 9.76
CA PHE A 62 2.08 -4.02 8.54
C PHE A 62 0.90 -3.96 7.56
N ILE A 63 1.16 -3.54 6.32
CA ILE A 63 0.15 -3.47 5.26
C ILE A 63 0.16 -4.79 4.47
N TRP A 64 -0.93 -5.54 4.58
CA TRP A 64 -1.16 -6.79 3.87
C TRP A 64 -1.47 -6.56 2.38
N HIS A 65 -2.34 -5.60 2.08
CA HIS A 65 -2.84 -5.30 0.73
C HIS A 65 -2.31 -3.94 0.24
N LEU A 66 -1.07 -3.92 -0.26
CA LEU A 66 -0.40 -2.67 -0.67
C LEU A 66 -1.18 -1.88 -1.73
N HIS A 67 -1.75 -2.56 -2.72
CA HIS A 67 -2.48 -1.90 -3.80
C HIS A 67 -3.77 -1.23 -3.31
N GLU A 68 -4.51 -1.90 -2.42
CA GLU A 68 -5.72 -1.35 -1.82
C GLU A 68 -5.41 -0.19 -0.89
N HIS A 69 -4.33 -0.31 -0.11
CA HIS A 69 -3.85 0.78 0.73
C HIS A 69 -3.45 2.00 -0.09
N ALA A 70 -2.66 1.82 -1.15
CA ALA A 70 -2.24 2.91 -2.04
C ALA A 70 -3.45 3.56 -2.73
N TRP A 71 -4.42 2.76 -3.19
CA TRP A 71 -5.66 3.27 -3.77
C TRP A 71 -6.44 4.11 -2.76
N SER A 72 -6.60 3.60 -1.54
CA SER A 72 -7.33 4.29 -0.45
C SER A 72 -6.66 5.60 -0.07
N GLU A 73 -5.33 5.64 -0.05
CA GLU A 73 -4.57 6.85 0.25
C GLU A 73 -4.73 7.92 -0.84
N HIS A 74 -4.65 7.54 -2.11
CA HIS A 74 -4.93 8.47 -3.20
C HIS A 74 -6.38 8.95 -3.22
N PHE A 75 -7.32 8.07 -2.88
CA PHE A 75 -8.72 8.45 -2.76
C PHE A 75 -8.92 9.51 -1.66
N LYS A 76 -8.31 9.31 -0.47
CA LYS A 76 -8.32 10.32 0.60
C LYS A 76 -7.72 11.65 0.15
N GLN A 77 -6.60 11.61 -0.58
CA GLN A 77 -5.98 12.81 -1.16
C GLN A 77 -6.93 13.52 -2.14
N LEU A 78 -7.67 12.77 -2.97
CA LEU A 78 -8.67 13.33 -3.87
C LEU A 78 -9.83 13.99 -3.10
N CYS A 79 -10.32 13.36 -2.04
CA CYS A 79 -11.35 13.94 -1.17
C CYS A 79 -10.87 15.25 -0.52
N ALA A 80 -9.63 15.28 -0.01
CA ALA A 80 -9.03 16.48 0.55
C ALA A 80 -8.88 17.59 -0.50
N PHE A 81 -8.41 17.23 -1.70
CA PHE A 81 -8.32 18.17 -2.83
C PHE A 81 -9.69 18.75 -3.20
N LYS A 82 -10.73 17.90 -3.27
CA LYS A 82 -12.11 18.36 -3.53
C LYS A 82 -12.60 19.30 -2.45
N ALA A 83 -12.33 19.02 -1.17
CA ALA A 83 -12.73 19.88 -0.06
C ALA A 83 -12.05 21.25 -0.13
N GLN A 84 -10.79 21.31 -0.58
CA GLN A 84 -10.02 22.56 -0.69
C GLN A 84 -10.36 23.37 -1.95
N HIS A 85 -10.60 22.71 -3.08
CA HIS A 85 -10.72 23.36 -4.41
C HIS A 85 -12.14 23.34 -4.99
N GLY A 86 -13.08 22.61 -4.38
CA GLY A 86 -14.45 22.45 -4.85
C GLY A 86 -14.63 21.47 -6.02
N HIS A 87 -13.55 20.90 -6.56
CA HIS A 87 -13.60 20.00 -7.71
C HIS A 87 -12.55 18.88 -7.63
N CYS A 88 -12.78 17.77 -8.35
CA CYS A 88 -11.82 16.65 -8.47
C CYS A 88 -10.91 16.74 -9.70
N ASN A 89 -10.85 17.89 -10.38
CA ASN A 89 -10.05 18.03 -11.61
C ASN A 89 -8.57 18.29 -11.31
N VAL A 90 -7.83 17.22 -11.01
CA VAL A 90 -6.38 17.27 -10.80
C VAL A 90 -5.66 17.00 -12.12
N SER A 91 -4.89 17.96 -12.61
CA SER A 91 -4.10 17.79 -13.84
C SER A 91 -2.88 16.90 -13.59
N ARG A 92 -2.59 15.97 -14.50
CA ARG A 92 -1.34 15.18 -14.49
C ARG A 92 -0.06 16.03 -14.63
N TYR A 93 -0.19 17.29 -15.03
CA TYR A 93 0.91 18.24 -15.19
C TYR A 93 1.06 19.20 -14.00
N ASP A 94 0.16 19.13 -13.01
CA ASP A 94 0.30 19.89 -11.77
C ASP A 94 1.55 19.42 -11.02
N LYS A 95 2.53 20.30 -10.86
CA LYS A 95 3.79 19.98 -10.16
C LYS A 95 3.58 19.74 -8.66
N ARG A 96 2.57 20.37 -8.04
CA ARG A 96 2.27 20.27 -6.61
C ARG A 96 1.51 18.97 -6.31
N ASN A 97 0.60 18.57 -7.19
CA ASN A 97 -0.23 17.37 -7.04
C ASN A 97 0.08 16.28 -8.07
N LYS A 98 1.32 16.19 -8.55
CA LYS A 98 1.70 15.35 -9.69
C LYS A 98 1.29 13.89 -9.52
N SER A 99 1.54 13.32 -8.34
CA SER A 99 1.17 11.92 -8.03
C SER A 99 -0.34 11.71 -8.09
N LEU A 100 -1.12 12.58 -7.45
CA LEU A 100 -2.58 12.54 -7.47
C LEU A 100 -3.14 12.76 -8.89
N GLY A 101 -2.58 13.69 -9.66
CA GLY A 101 -3.02 13.96 -11.04
C GLY A 101 -2.76 12.80 -12.01
N ILE A 102 -1.63 12.11 -11.85
CA ILE A 102 -1.37 10.86 -12.59
C ILE A 102 -2.41 9.80 -12.20
N TRP A 103 -2.64 9.59 -10.91
CA TRP A 103 -3.59 8.59 -10.41
C TRP A 103 -5.03 8.86 -10.87
N VAL A 104 -5.49 10.11 -10.81
CA VAL A 104 -6.83 10.51 -11.30
C VAL A 104 -6.95 10.23 -12.79
N ASN A 105 -5.93 10.56 -13.58
CA ASN A 105 -5.92 10.26 -15.01
C ASN A 105 -5.98 8.75 -15.29
N GLU A 106 -5.26 7.93 -14.51
CA GLU A 106 -5.34 6.46 -14.58
C GLU A 106 -6.76 5.97 -14.27
N GLN A 107 -7.42 6.51 -13.24
CA GLN A 107 -8.81 6.13 -12.93
C GLN A 107 -9.77 6.47 -14.09
N ARG A 108 -9.64 7.66 -14.70
CA ARG A 108 -10.45 8.06 -15.86
C ARG A 108 -10.23 7.12 -17.05
N LEU A 109 -8.99 6.72 -17.32
CA LEU A 109 -8.66 5.76 -18.38
C LEU A 109 -9.20 4.36 -18.08
N ALA A 110 -9.11 3.91 -16.83
CA ALA A 110 -9.63 2.62 -16.39
C ALA A 110 -11.17 2.57 -16.49
N TYR A 111 -11.85 3.67 -16.14
CA TYR A 111 -13.30 3.81 -16.34
C TYR A 111 -13.69 3.68 -17.82
N LYS A 112 -13.00 4.43 -18.70
CA LYS A 112 -13.25 4.36 -20.14
C LYS A 112 -13.04 2.95 -20.72
N LYS A 113 -12.09 2.19 -20.16
CA LYS A 113 -11.80 0.80 -20.54
C LYS A 113 -12.70 -0.23 -19.84
N LYS A 114 -13.67 0.19 -19.01
CA LYS A 114 -14.51 -0.69 -18.18
C LYS A 114 -13.71 -1.65 -17.29
N ALA A 115 -12.53 -1.22 -16.85
CA ALA A 115 -11.60 -2.00 -16.05
C ALA A 115 -11.65 -1.67 -14.54
N LEU A 116 -12.54 -0.76 -14.12
CA LEU A 116 -12.80 -0.47 -12.71
C LEU A 116 -13.88 -1.40 -12.17
N SER A 117 -13.71 -1.82 -10.91
CA SER A 117 -14.78 -2.53 -10.19
C SER A 117 -15.93 -1.57 -9.87
N SER A 118 -17.13 -2.12 -9.68
CA SER A 118 -18.32 -1.38 -9.25
C SER A 118 -18.05 -0.53 -8.00
N ASP A 119 -17.36 -1.11 -7.03
CA ASP A 119 -17.11 -0.48 -5.73
C ASP A 119 -16.22 0.77 -5.87
N ARG A 120 -15.21 0.70 -6.75
CA ARG A 120 -14.34 1.85 -7.03
C ARG A 120 -15.05 2.94 -7.83
N ILE A 121 -16.00 2.56 -8.70
CA ILE A 121 -16.83 3.52 -9.43
C ILE A 121 -17.77 4.24 -8.46
N GLN A 122 -18.35 3.54 -7.49
CA GLN A 122 -19.22 4.16 -6.47
C GLN A 122 -18.47 5.15 -5.56
N GLN A 123 -17.17 4.93 -5.34
CA GLN A 123 -16.36 5.80 -4.50
C GLN A 123 -15.93 7.11 -5.21
N LEU A 124 -15.67 7.06 -6.52
CA LEU A 124 -15.15 8.19 -7.33
C LEU A 124 -16.24 9.15 -7.83
#